data_AF-A0A1F6QFH3-F1
#
_entry.id   AF-A0A1F6QFH3-F1
#
_cell.length_a   1.000
_cell.length_b   1.000
_cell.length_c   1.000
_cell.angle_alpha   90.00
_cell.angle_beta   90.00
_cell.angle_gamma   90.00
#
_symmetry.space_group_name_H-M   'P 1'
#
loop_
_entity.id
_entity.type
_entity.pdbx_description
1 polymer ?
#
loop_
_entity_poly.entity_id
_entity_poly.type
_entity_poly.pdbx_seq_one_letter_code
_entity_poly.pdbx_strand_id
1 'polypeptide(L)'
;MNPFLNQVASKDTIELMAKFFDSATNSLKKANYDPAVLEAFDLIQAISCYRYFPTVEQCIEAFPSLTPDRHKVEYIWEQFGKLTSRQLSDVYIASLKKLDFDDELVH
;
A
#
# COMPACT_ATOMS: atom_id res chain seq x y z
N MET A 1 -4.04 17.12 20.70
CA MET A 1 -3.44 15.86 20.20
C MET A 1 -4.53 15.06 19.53
N ASN A 2 -4.40 14.77 18.24
CA ASN A 2 -5.42 14.04 17.49
C ASN A 2 -5.33 12.54 17.86
N PRO A 3 -6.37 11.92 18.47
CA PRO A 3 -6.30 10.54 18.97
C PRO A 3 -6.07 9.48 17.86
N PHE A 4 -6.20 9.87 16.59
CA PHE A 4 -5.96 9.01 15.43
C PHE A 4 -4.48 8.85 15.05
N LEU A 5 -3.56 9.64 15.62
CA LEU A 5 -2.15 9.66 15.18
C LEU A 5 -1.25 8.62 15.85
N ASN A 6 -1.73 7.86 16.85
CA ASN A 6 -0.88 6.96 17.64
C ASN A 6 -1.44 5.54 17.86
N GLN A 7 -2.45 5.12 17.09
CA GLN A 7 -2.86 3.72 17.12
C GLN A 7 -2.01 2.94 16.12
N VAL A 8 -0.99 2.23 16.63
CA VAL A 8 -0.50 1.03 15.96
C VAL A 8 -1.74 0.18 15.67
N ALA A 9 -1.99 -0.11 14.39
CA ALA A 9 -3.13 -0.92 14.00
C ALA A 9 -3.13 -2.23 14.80
N SER A 10 -4.31 -2.66 15.26
CA SER A 10 -4.38 -3.93 15.98
C SER A 10 -3.89 -5.07 15.09
N LYS A 11 -3.41 -6.15 15.69
CA LYS A 11 -3.00 -7.36 14.95
C LYS A 11 -4.09 -7.82 13.96
N ASP A 12 -5.36 -7.77 14.39
CA ASP A 12 -6.49 -8.15 13.54
C ASP A 12 -6.68 -7.20 12.34
N THR A 13 -6.48 -5.89 12.54
CA THR A 13 -6.51 -4.91 11.45
C THR A 13 -5.37 -5.15 10.46
N ILE A 14 -4.18 -5.46 10.96
CA ILE A 14 -3.00 -5.81 10.14
C ILE A 14 -3.28 -7.05 9.30
N GLU A 15 -3.79 -8.13 9.91
CA GLU A 15 -4.11 -9.38 9.21
C GLU A 15 -5.22 -9.19 8.17
N LEU A 16 -6.23 -8.38 8.49
CA LEU A 16 -7.32 -8.07 7.56
C LEU A 16 -6.80 -7.27 6.36
N MET A 17 -5.98 -6.25 6.60
CA MET A 17 -5.32 -5.48 5.54
C MET A 17 -4.45 -6.35 4.66
N ALA A 18 -3.71 -7.30 5.24
CA ALA A 18 -2.88 -8.21 4.48
C ALA A 18 -3.70 -9.10 3.54
N LYS A 19 -4.77 -9.72 4.07
CA LYS A 19 -5.71 -10.52 3.27
C LYS A 19 -6.39 -9.70 2.18
N PHE A 20 -6.77 -8.46 2.50
CA PHE A 20 -7.39 -7.55 1.54
C PHE A 20 -6.45 -7.27 0.36
N PHE A 21 -5.21 -6.87 0.63
CA PHE A 21 -4.26 -6.58 -0.44
C PHE A 21 -3.91 -7.81 -1.28
N ASP A 22 -3.69 -8.97 -0.65
CA ASP A 22 -3.45 -10.22 -1.39
C ASP A 22 -4.64 -10.57 -2.31
N SER A 23 -5.87 -10.42 -1.83
CA SER A 23 -7.08 -10.68 -2.63
C SER A 23 -7.24 -9.69 -3.77
N ALA A 24 -6.99 -8.40 -3.51
CA ALA A 24 -7.08 -7.34 -4.49
C ALA A 24 -6.01 -7.49 -5.59
N THR A 25 -4.74 -7.72 -5.23
CA THR A 25 -3.65 -7.96 -6.18
C THR A 25 -3.94 -9.16 -7.08
N ASN A 26 -4.48 -10.25 -6.52
CA ASN A 26 -4.86 -11.42 -7.30
C ASN A 26 -6.03 -11.14 -8.25
N SER A 27 -6.99 -10.30 -7.85
CA SER A 27 -8.11 -9.89 -8.70
C SER A 27 -7.62 -9.00 -9.85
N LEU A 28 -6.75 -8.02 -9.57
CA LEU A 28 -6.18 -7.13 -10.57
C LEU A 28 -5.36 -7.88 -11.62
N LYS A 29 -4.51 -8.83 -11.19
CA LYS A 29 -3.70 -9.66 -12.11
C LYS A 29 -4.55 -10.49 -13.07
N LYS A 30 -5.74 -10.94 -12.63
CA LYS A 30 -6.66 -11.72 -13.47
C LYS A 30 -7.42 -10.89 -14.50
N ALA A 31 -7.64 -9.61 -14.21
CA ALA A 31 -8.48 -8.73 -15.01
C ALA A 31 -7.72 -7.95 -16.11
N ASN A 32 -6.40 -8.15 -16.23
CA ASN A 32 -5.55 -7.52 -17.26
C ASN A 32 -5.71 -5.99 -17.35
N TYR A 33 -5.70 -5.32 -16.19
CA TYR A 33 -5.76 -3.87 -16.09
C TYR A 33 -4.55 -3.19 -16.74
N ASP A 34 -4.73 -1.92 -17.10
CA ASP A 34 -3.65 -1.07 -17.61
C ASP A 34 -2.45 -1.05 -16.64
N PRO A 35 -1.20 -1.13 -17.14
CA PRO A 35 0.00 -1.08 -16.31
C PRO A 35 0.06 0.11 -15.34
N ALA A 36 -0.48 1.27 -15.73
CA ALA A 36 -0.52 2.46 -14.87
C ALA A 36 -1.48 2.30 -13.68
N VAL A 37 -2.56 1.52 -13.84
CA VAL A 37 -3.50 1.17 -12.76
C VAL A 37 -2.83 0.19 -11.80
N LEU A 38 -2.11 -0.80 -12.31
CA LEU A 38 -1.35 -1.75 -11.49
C LEU A 38 -0.26 -1.04 -10.67
N GLU A 39 0.49 -0.15 -11.29
CA GLU A 39 1.50 0.68 -10.60
C GLU A 39 0.86 1.56 -9.51
N ALA A 40 -0.27 2.20 -9.81
CA ALA A 40 -0.99 3.01 -8.84
C ALA A 40 -1.44 2.20 -7.63
N PHE A 41 -1.96 1.00 -7.87
CA PHE A 41 -2.36 0.08 -6.81
C PHE A 41 -1.17 -0.37 -5.96
N ASP A 42 -0.06 -0.75 -6.58
CA ASP A 42 1.17 -1.15 -5.89
C ASP A 42 1.70 0.00 -5.01
N LEU A 43 1.65 1.24 -5.49
CA LEU A 43 2.04 2.42 -4.70
C LEU A 43 1.11 2.65 -3.49
N ILE A 44 -0.21 2.49 -3.67
CA ILE A 44 -1.18 2.58 -2.59
C ILE A 44 -0.90 1.52 -1.53
N GLN A 45 -0.67 0.27 -1.94
CA GLN A 45 -0.32 -0.81 -1.04
C GLN A 45 0.98 -0.51 -0.29
N ALA A 46 2.05 -0.13 -0.98
CA ALA A 46 3.34 0.15 -0.39
C ALA A 46 3.29 1.29 0.64
N ILE A 47 2.63 2.40 0.31
CA ILE A 47 2.46 3.54 1.23
C ILE A 47 1.59 3.16 2.43
N SER A 48 0.57 2.33 2.22
CA SER A 48 -0.27 1.84 3.32
C SER A 48 0.56 1.00 4.28
N CYS A 49 1.32 0.03 3.75
CA CYS A 49 2.22 -0.78 4.58
C CYS A 49 3.21 0.09 5.35
N TYR A 50 3.84 1.06 4.71
CA TYR A 50 4.76 1.99 5.38
C TYR A 50 4.13 2.76 6.53
N ARG A 51 2.85 3.12 6.41
CA ARG A 51 2.12 3.85 7.47
C ARG A 51 1.59 2.95 8.58
N TYR A 52 1.21 1.72 8.26
CA TYR A 52 0.61 0.78 9.21
C TYR A 52 1.64 -0.03 9.99
N PHE A 53 2.79 -0.33 9.38
CA PHE A 53 3.86 -1.10 10.00
C PHE A 53 4.99 -0.18 10.48
N PRO A 54 5.26 -0.12 11.79
CA PRO A 54 6.39 0.61 12.34
C PRO A 54 7.76 0.23 11.75
N THR A 55 7.95 -1.04 11.35
CA THR A 55 9.23 -1.53 10.81
C THR A 55 9.04 -2.44 9.60
N VAL A 56 10.13 -2.62 8.84
CA VAL A 56 10.17 -3.56 7.71
C VAL A 56 9.92 -4.99 8.19
N GLU A 57 10.46 -5.38 9.35
CA GLU A 57 10.26 -6.71 9.94
C GLU A 57 8.78 -7.01 10.14
N GLN A 58 8.04 -6.08 10.74
CA GLN A 58 6.61 -6.26 10.98
C GLN A 58 5.81 -6.32 9.67
N CYS A 59 6.23 -5.58 8.65
CA CYS A 59 5.65 -5.67 7.31
C CYS A 59 5.90 -7.06 6.70
N ILE A 60 7.13 -7.58 6.74
CA ILE A 60 7.47 -8.91 6.20
C ILE A 60 6.80 -10.04 7.00
N GLU A 61 6.65 -9.90 8.31
CA GLU A 61 5.89 -10.84 9.13
C GLU A 61 4.41 -10.90 8.72
N ALA A 62 3.82 -9.75 8.38
CA ALA A 62 2.45 -9.68 7.87
C ALA A 62 2.32 -10.17 6.41
N PHE A 63 3.38 -10.02 5.61
CA PHE A 63 3.44 -10.44 4.22
C PHE A 63 4.67 -11.33 3.95
N PRO A 64 4.64 -12.62 4.37
CA PRO A 64 5.79 -13.51 4.21
C PRO A 64 6.25 -13.68 2.75
N SER A 65 5.34 -13.47 1.79
CA SER A 65 5.62 -13.47 0.35
C SER A 65 6.67 -12.42 -0.06
N LEU A 66 6.88 -11.37 0.73
CA LEU A 66 7.89 -10.34 0.49
C LEU A 66 9.30 -10.73 0.95
N THR A 67 9.46 -11.84 1.68
CA THR A 67 10.76 -12.29 2.20
C THR A 67 11.86 -12.38 1.13
N PRO A 68 11.61 -12.97 -0.07
CA PRO A 68 12.62 -13.04 -1.13
C PRO A 68 13.07 -11.65 -1.64
N ASP A 69 12.20 -10.65 -1.53
CA ASP A 69 12.41 -9.29 -2.00
C ASP A 69 12.70 -8.29 -0.86
N ARG A 70 13.09 -8.78 0.33
CA ARG A 70 13.37 -7.94 1.53
C ARG A 70 14.20 -6.70 1.22
N HIS A 71 15.29 -6.84 0.48
CA HIS A 71 16.18 -5.74 0.12
C HIS A 71 15.46 -4.61 -0.67
N LYS A 72 14.47 -4.96 -1.51
CA LYS A 72 13.64 -3.99 -2.21
C LYS A 72 12.67 -3.30 -1.25
N VAL A 73 12.08 -4.06 -0.32
CA VAL A 73 11.21 -3.51 0.73
C VAL A 73 11.97 -2.51 1.59
N GLU A 74 13.17 -2.87 2.04
CA GLU A 74 14.06 -1.99 2.82
C GLU A 74 14.42 -0.72 2.06
N TYR A 75 14.78 -0.86 0.77
CA TYR A 75 15.06 0.30 -0.09
C TYR A 75 13.87 1.24 -0.22
N ILE A 76 12.66 0.71 -0.47
CA ILE A 76 11.43 1.49 -0.56
C ILE A 76 11.14 2.19 0.78
N TRP A 77 11.33 1.49 1.90
CA TRP A 77 11.17 2.05 3.25
C TRP A 77 12.08 3.25 3.48
N GLU A 78 13.35 3.14 3.07
CA GLU A 78 14.32 4.23 3.15
C GLU A 78 13.90 5.43 2.29
N GLN A 79 13.41 5.19 1.06
CA GLN A 79 12.94 6.27 0.18
C GLN A 79 11.72 6.97 0.78
N PHE A 80 10.75 6.22 1.32
CA PHE A 80 9.59 6.80 1.98
C PHE A 80 9.96 7.58 3.24
N GLY A 81 10.96 7.12 4.00
CA GLY A 81 11.51 7.84 5.15
C GLY A 81 12.16 9.19 4.83
N LYS A 82 12.56 9.42 3.57
CA LYS A 82 13.08 10.72 3.09
C LYS A 82 11.97 11.71 2.76
N LEU A 83 10.73 11.25 2.66
CA LEU A 83 9.58 12.07 2.30
C LEU A 83 8.84 12.53 3.55
N THR A 84 8.30 13.76 3.51
CA THR A 84 7.38 14.21 4.54
C THR A 84 6.05 13.45 4.45
N SER A 85 5.32 13.39 5.57
CA SER A 85 3.98 12.80 5.59
C SER A 85 3.05 13.41 4.53
N ARG A 86 3.18 14.72 4.27
CA ARG A 86 2.44 15.42 3.22
C ARG A 86 2.78 14.90 1.82
N GLN A 87 4.07 14.81 1.50
CA GLN A 87 4.51 14.30 0.20
C GLN A 87 4.04 12.87 -0.05
N LEU A 88 4.10 11.99 0.97
CA LEU A 88 3.54 10.64 0.86
C LEU A 88 2.03 10.65 0.64
N SER A 89 1.29 11.56 1.29
CA SER A 89 -0.15 11.71 1.06
C SER A 89 -0.46 12.19 -0.35
N ASP A 90 0.35 13.12 -0.90
CA ASP A 90 0.17 13.62 -2.26
C ASP A 90 0.35 12.49 -3.29
N VAL A 91 1.37 11.64 -3.11
CA VAL A 91 1.57 10.43 -3.96
C VAL A 91 0.39 9.48 -3.82
N TYR A 92 -0.05 9.20 -2.60
CA TYR A 92 -1.18 8.31 -2.34
C TYR A 92 -2.48 8.79 -3.03
N ILE A 93 -2.80 10.08 -2.90
CA ILE A 93 -3.98 10.70 -3.53
C ILE A 93 -3.84 10.69 -5.05
N ALA A 94 -2.65 10.97 -5.59
CA ALA A 94 -2.41 10.91 -7.03
C ALA A 94 -2.59 9.50 -7.59
N SER A 95 -2.16 8.46 -6.86
CA SER A 95 -2.39 7.06 -7.23
C SER A 95 -3.87 6.70 -7.17
N LEU A 96 -4.62 7.17 -6.15
CA LEU A 96 -6.07 6.92 -6.09
C LEU A 96 -6.81 7.47 -7.31
N LYS A 97 -6.44 8.66 -7.78
CA LYS A 97 -7.03 9.25 -9.00
C LYS A 97 -6.78 8.43 -10.27
N LYS A 98 -5.76 7.58 -10.30
CA LYS A 98 -5.51 6.65 -11.40
C LYS A 98 -6.35 5.37 -11.29
N LEU A 99 -6.85 5.06 -10.09
CA LEU A 99 -7.80 3.97 -9.86
C LEU A 99 -9.25 4.40 -10.06
N ASP A 100 -9.53 5.71 -10.04
CA ASP A 100 -10.79 6.28 -10.51
C ASP A 100 -10.87 6.00 -12.02
N PHE A 101 -11.43 4.84 -12.36
CA PHE A 101 -11.95 4.60 -13.68
C PHE A 101 -12.93 5.74 -13.95
N ASP A 102 -12.71 6.53 -15.01
CA ASP A 102 -13.68 7.53 -15.43
C ASP A 102 -15.09 6.93 -15.29
N ASP A 103 -15.92 7.54 -14.44
CA ASP A 103 -17.35 7.23 -14.27
C ASP A 103 -18.12 7.28 -15.61
N GLU A 104 -17.48 7.67 -16.70
CA GLU A 104 -18.02 7.72 -18.06
C GLU A 104 -18.27 6.35 -18.72
N LEU A 105 -17.86 5.23 -18.11
CA LEU A 105 -18.14 3.87 -18.65
C LEU A 105 -19.32 3.14 -17.98
N VAL A 106 -20.06 3.80 -17.08
CA VAL A 106 -21.31 3.27 -16.49
C VAL A 106 -22.52 3.99 -17.09
N HIS A 107 -22.71 3.90 -18.41
CA HIS A 107 -23.97 4.23 -19.10
C HIS A 107 -24.26 3.24 -20.21
#